data_AF-A0A2E5FN21-F1
#
_entry.id   AF-A0A2E5FN21-F1
#
_cell.length_a   1.000
_cell.length_b   1.000
_cell.length_c   1.000
_cell.angle_alpha   90.00
_cell.angle_beta   90.00
_cell.angle_gamma   90.00
#
_symmetry.space_group_name_H-M   'P 1'
#
loop_
_entity.id
_entity.type
_entity.pdbx_description
1 polymer ?
#
loop_
_entity_poly.entity_id
_entity_poly.type
_entity_poly.pdbx_seq_one_letter_code
_entity_poly.pdbx_strand_id
1 'polypeptide(L)'
;MKHSMRITWILLLAVSGVFAATPRLTGVSPYGGHTGDEITAHGQNLDSDNVAIVFLTDGQKDYRVSVKEQTGEDIRFTIPSRIKPGYYNLMIQTAGDSPALLEQPISCQVLAEGEELIEEVEPELEIIQLEEEEDQKKKKRKRNKKPRSSLR
;
A
#
# COMPACT_ATOMS: atom_id res chain seq x y z
N MET A 1 -20.05 -71.95 -13.74
CA MET A 1 -20.21 -71.11 -14.95
C MET A 1 -21.50 -70.30 -14.81
N LYS A 2 -21.38 -68.98 -14.62
CA LYS A 2 -22.37 -67.92 -14.89
C LYS A 2 -21.69 -66.61 -14.51
N HIS A 3 -20.96 -66.03 -15.46
CA HIS A 3 -20.56 -64.63 -15.36
C HIS A 3 -21.85 -63.80 -15.29
N SER A 4 -22.04 -62.97 -14.27
CA SER A 4 -23.10 -61.98 -14.32
C SER A 4 -22.71 -60.70 -13.60
N MET A 5 -22.63 -59.65 -14.41
CA MET A 5 -22.78 -58.23 -14.11
C MET A 5 -21.76 -57.57 -13.17
N ARG A 6 -20.69 -57.11 -13.82
CA ARG A 6 -20.00 -55.86 -13.48
C ARG A 6 -21.03 -54.72 -13.51
N ILE A 7 -21.39 -54.14 -12.37
CA ILE A 7 -22.07 -52.84 -12.31
C ILE A 7 -21.07 -51.88 -11.67
N THR A 8 -20.34 -51.27 -12.58
CA THR A 8 -19.45 -50.13 -12.44
C THR A 8 -20.11 -49.07 -11.57
N TRP A 9 -19.66 -48.93 -10.33
CA TRP A 9 -19.98 -47.75 -9.52
C TRP A 9 -19.41 -46.53 -10.24
N ILE A 10 -20.31 -45.69 -10.74
CA ILE A 10 -19.98 -44.42 -11.37
C ILE A 10 -19.29 -43.56 -10.30
N LEU A 11 -17.98 -43.41 -10.46
CA LEU A 11 -17.16 -42.45 -9.75
C LEU A 11 -17.59 -41.06 -10.26
N LEU A 12 -18.49 -40.39 -9.52
CA LEU A 12 -18.82 -38.99 -9.74
C LEU A 12 -17.63 -38.15 -9.28
N LEU A 13 -16.64 -38.01 -10.16
CA LEU A 13 -15.48 -37.16 -9.96
C LEU A 13 -15.96 -35.71 -10.12
N ALA A 14 -16.48 -35.13 -9.03
CA ALA A 14 -16.79 -33.72 -8.95
C ALA A 14 -15.47 -32.95 -9.08
N VAL A 15 -15.20 -32.44 -10.28
CA VAL A 15 -14.12 -31.48 -10.51
C VAL A 15 -14.58 -30.17 -9.91
N SER A 16 -14.34 -29.98 -8.62
CA SER A 16 -14.40 -28.68 -7.98
C SER A 16 -13.19 -27.88 -8.46
N GLY A 17 -13.34 -27.19 -9.59
CA GLY A 17 -12.40 -26.14 -9.97
C GLY A 17 -12.50 -25.04 -8.92
N VAL A 18 -11.45 -24.91 -8.09
CA VAL A 18 -11.29 -23.74 -7.23
C VAL A 18 -11.04 -22.56 -8.17
N PHE A 19 -12.05 -21.70 -8.35
CA PHE A 19 -11.84 -20.42 -8.99
C PHE A 19 -10.94 -19.60 -8.07
N ALA A 20 -9.64 -19.54 -8.37
CA ALA A 20 -8.70 -18.71 -7.63
C ALA A 20 -9.11 -17.24 -7.81
N ALA A 21 -9.28 -16.53 -6.70
CA ALA A 21 -9.69 -15.15 -6.73
C ALA A 21 -8.49 -14.29 -7.14
N THR A 22 -8.66 -13.40 -8.11
CA THR A 22 -7.54 -12.59 -8.61
C THR A 22 -7.04 -11.64 -7.51
N PRO A 23 -5.75 -11.69 -7.14
CA PRO A 23 -5.19 -10.81 -6.13
C PRO A 23 -5.13 -9.36 -6.64
N ARG A 24 -5.39 -8.41 -5.75
CA ARG A 24 -5.36 -6.98 -6.07
C ARG A 24 -4.83 -6.16 -4.90
N LEU A 25 -3.86 -5.29 -5.18
CA LEU A 25 -3.36 -4.31 -4.23
C LEU A 25 -4.12 -2.98 -4.34
N THR A 26 -4.29 -2.32 -3.21
CA THR A 26 -4.93 -1.01 -3.08
C THR A 26 -3.99 0.06 -2.53
N GLY A 27 -2.91 -0.32 -1.87
CA GLY A 27 -1.93 0.63 -1.34
C GLY A 27 -0.76 -0.05 -0.62
N VAL A 28 0.16 0.77 -0.14
CA VAL A 28 1.26 0.37 0.74
C VAL A 28 1.39 1.36 1.90
N SER A 29 1.79 0.84 3.06
CA SER A 29 2.10 1.63 4.25
C SER A 29 3.33 1.07 4.97
N PRO A 30 4.35 1.89 5.26
CA PRO A 30 4.54 3.25 4.73
C PRO A 30 4.69 3.25 3.19
N TYR A 31 4.60 4.43 2.56
CA TYR A 31 4.74 4.56 1.10
C TYR A 31 6.12 4.11 0.58
N GLY A 32 7.12 4.06 1.46
CA GLY A 32 8.49 3.72 1.13
C GLY A 32 9.36 3.55 2.37
N GLY A 33 10.63 3.26 2.16
CA GLY A 33 11.61 3.08 3.23
C GLY A 33 13.01 2.77 2.70
N HIS A 34 13.94 2.54 3.61
CA HIS A 34 15.29 2.09 3.29
C HIS A 34 15.34 0.57 3.10
N THR A 35 16.48 0.10 2.59
CA THR A 35 16.72 -1.35 2.49
C THR A 35 16.65 -2.01 3.87
N GLY A 36 15.92 -3.12 3.97
CA GLY A 36 15.69 -3.84 5.22
C GLY A 36 14.44 -3.39 5.98
N ASP A 37 13.88 -2.22 5.65
CA ASP A 37 12.65 -1.74 6.28
C ASP A 37 11.47 -2.62 5.90
N GLU A 38 10.50 -2.65 6.80
CA GLU A 38 9.27 -3.41 6.65
C GLU A 38 8.17 -2.53 6.06
N ILE A 39 7.51 -3.05 5.02
CA ILE A 39 6.41 -2.42 4.32
C ILE A 39 5.21 -3.37 4.36
N THR A 40 4.01 -2.82 4.53
CA THR A 40 2.76 -3.56 4.41
C THR A 40 2.06 -3.17 3.11
N ALA A 41 1.77 -4.14 2.24
CA ALA A 41 0.90 -3.95 1.10
C ALA A 41 -0.52 -4.39 1.44
N HIS A 42 -1.50 -3.52 1.14
CA HIS A 42 -2.92 -3.73 1.45
C HIS A 42 -3.69 -4.12 0.18
N GLY A 43 -4.75 -4.90 0.33
CA GLY A 43 -5.56 -5.34 -0.81
C GLY A 43 -6.59 -6.42 -0.52
N GLN A 44 -6.81 -7.28 -1.51
CA GLN A 44 -7.79 -8.38 -1.48
C GLN A 44 -7.21 -9.63 -2.14
N ASN A 45 -7.59 -10.80 -1.62
CA ASN A 45 -7.14 -12.13 -2.05
C ASN A 45 -5.61 -12.24 -2.01
N LEU A 46 -4.99 -11.70 -0.96
CA LEU A 46 -3.55 -11.64 -0.81
C LEU A 46 -2.96 -12.84 -0.06
N ASP A 47 -3.79 -13.79 0.35
CA ASP A 47 -3.37 -14.99 1.06
C ASP A 47 -2.47 -15.89 0.18
N SER A 48 -1.83 -16.87 0.82
CA SER A 48 -0.88 -17.76 0.17
C SER A 48 -1.50 -18.67 -0.89
N ASP A 49 -2.83 -18.86 -0.88
CA ASP A 49 -3.50 -19.68 -1.89
C ASP A 49 -3.66 -18.92 -3.22
N ASN A 50 -3.60 -17.59 -3.18
CA ASN A 50 -3.73 -16.71 -4.33
C ASN A 50 -2.40 -16.05 -4.74
N VAL A 51 -1.50 -15.77 -3.80
CA VAL A 51 -0.23 -15.07 -4.02
C VAL A 51 0.97 -15.92 -3.58
N ALA A 52 1.82 -16.29 -4.54
CA ALA A 52 3.01 -17.10 -4.29
C ALA A 52 4.26 -16.25 -4.00
N ILE A 53 4.46 -15.17 -4.77
CA ILE A 53 5.64 -14.30 -4.65
C ILE A 53 5.23 -12.85 -4.89
N VAL A 54 5.87 -11.93 -4.15
CA VAL A 54 5.78 -10.49 -4.38
C VAL A 54 7.15 -9.96 -4.81
N PHE A 55 7.15 -9.02 -5.74
CA PHE A 55 8.34 -8.34 -6.25
C PHE A 55 8.16 -6.83 -6.18
N LEU A 56 9.27 -6.12 -6.02
CA LEU A 56 9.41 -4.72 -6.40
C LEU A 56 10.01 -4.67 -7.81
N THR A 57 9.36 -3.97 -8.74
CA THR A 57 9.78 -3.90 -10.15
C THR A 57 9.90 -2.46 -10.63
N ASP A 58 10.89 -2.18 -11.47
CA ASP A 58 11.03 -0.93 -12.23
C ASP A 58 10.67 -1.12 -13.72
N GLY A 59 10.05 -2.26 -14.06
CA GLY A 59 9.75 -2.67 -15.44
C GLY A 59 10.95 -3.25 -16.21
N GLN A 60 12.16 -3.22 -15.64
CA GLN A 60 13.36 -3.83 -16.22
C GLN A 60 13.95 -4.91 -15.33
N LYS A 61 13.87 -4.75 -14.01
CA LYS A 61 14.41 -5.65 -12.99
C LYS A 61 13.38 -5.88 -11.90
N ASP A 62 13.21 -7.15 -11.56
CA ASP A 62 12.31 -7.59 -10.51
C ASP A 62 13.11 -8.06 -9.30
N TYR A 63 12.81 -7.47 -8.14
CA TYR A 63 13.45 -7.79 -6.87
C TYR A 63 12.44 -8.51 -5.98
N ARG A 64 12.66 -9.82 -5.78
CA ARG A 64 11.82 -10.61 -4.86
C ARG A 64 11.96 -10.07 -3.44
N VAL A 65 10.83 -9.81 -2.79
CA VAL A 65 10.80 -9.38 -1.39
C VAL A 65 10.75 -10.57 -0.44
N SER A 66 11.17 -10.36 0.81
CA SER A 66 11.00 -11.36 1.86
C SER A 66 9.70 -11.09 2.60
N VAL A 67 8.70 -11.94 2.40
CA VAL A 67 7.41 -11.87 3.10
C VAL A 67 7.59 -12.39 4.53
N LYS A 68 7.14 -11.60 5.51
CA LYS A 68 7.12 -11.94 6.94
C LYS A 68 5.75 -12.42 7.40
N GLU A 69 4.70 -11.78 6.91
CA GLU A 69 3.31 -12.10 7.23
C GLU A 69 2.45 -11.89 5.98
N GLN A 70 1.44 -12.75 5.82
CA GLN A 70 0.56 -12.73 4.67
C GLN A 70 -0.83 -13.19 5.10
N THR A 71 -1.82 -12.35 4.87
CA THR A 71 -3.24 -12.60 5.13
C THR A 71 -4.04 -12.37 3.84
N GLY A 72 -5.37 -12.54 3.88
CA GLY A 72 -6.21 -12.22 2.72
C GLY A 72 -6.22 -10.74 2.33
N GLU A 73 -5.83 -9.85 3.25
CA GLU A 73 -5.92 -8.39 3.07
C GLU A 73 -4.55 -7.68 3.12
N ASP A 74 -3.54 -8.31 3.70
CA ASP A 74 -2.23 -7.70 3.94
C ASP A 74 -1.06 -8.62 3.57
N ILE A 75 0.00 -8.04 3.02
CA ILE A 75 1.32 -8.66 2.87
C ILE A 75 2.37 -7.77 3.50
N ARG A 76 2.98 -8.24 4.59
CA ARG A 76 4.08 -7.58 5.28
C ARG A 76 5.40 -8.15 4.78
N PHE A 77 6.27 -7.31 4.22
CA PHE A 77 7.53 -7.75 3.63
C PHE A 77 8.67 -6.77 3.93
N THR A 78 9.91 -7.19 3.70
CA THR A 78 11.09 -6.32 3.82
C THR A 78 11.67 -5.93 2.47
N ILE A 79 12.10 -4.67 2.36
CA ILE A 79 12.80 -4.15 1.18
C ILE A 79 14.16 -4.87 1.02
N PRO A 80 14.47 -5.44 -0.16
CA PRO A 80 15.73 -6.18 -0.39
C PRO A 80 16.99 -5.33 -0.21
N SER A 81 18.09 -5.93 0.24
CA SER A 81 19.35 -5.21 0.55
C SER A 81 20.17 -4.73 -0.65
N ARG A 82 19.89 -5.20 -1.87
CA ARG A 82 20.66 -4.88 -3.10
C ARG A 82 19.87 -4.06 -4.12
N ILE A 83 18.70 -3.55 -3.73
CA ILE A 83 17.89 -2.68 -4.57
C ILE A 83 18.42 -1.24 -4.49
N LYS A 84 18.39 -0.52 -5.61
CA LYS A 84 18.83 0.89 -5.63
C LYS A 84 17.69 1.79 -5.15
N PRO A 85 17.99 2.98 -4.62
CA PRO A 85 16.96 3.99 -4.37
C PRO A 85 16.17 4.31 -5.65
N GLY A 86 14.87 4.56 -5.52
CA GLY A 86 13.95 4.82 -6.62
C GLY A 86 12.52 4.37 -6.35
N TYR A 87 11.65 4.58 -7.34
CA TYR A 87 10.25 4.13 -7.30
C TYR A 87 10.11 2.76 -7.95
N TYR A 88 9.43 1.85 -7.26
CA TYR A 88 9.17 0.50 -7.75
C TYR A 88 7.69 0.17 -7.64
N ASN A 89 7.11 -0.40 -8.69
CA ASN A 89 5.78 -0.96 -8.60
C ASN A 89 5.80 -2.29 -7.88
N LEU A 90 4.68 -2.67 -7.26
CA LEU A 90 4.50 -4.03 -6.78
C LEU A 90 4.07 -4.94 -7.92
N MET A 91 4.71 -6.09 -8.04
CA MET A 91 4.29 -7.15 -8.94
C MET A 91 4.00 -8.41 -8.16
N ILE A 92 2.86 -9.03 -8.45
CA ILE A 92 2.40 -10.25 -7.82
C ILE A 92 2.60 -11.42 -8.78
N GLN A 93 3.18 -12.51 -8.28
CA GLN A 93 3.05 -13.82 -8.92
C GLN A 93 1.92 -14.59 -8.27
N THR A 94 0.91 -14.94 -9.07
CA THR A 94 -0.22 -15.75 -8.57
C THR A 94 0.22 -17.17 -8.22
N ALA A 95 -0.44 -17.79 -7.26
CA ALA A 95 -0.27 -19.20 -6.93
C ALA A 95 -1.10 -20.12 -7.87
N GLY A 96 -0.95 -21.43 -7.70
CA GLY A 96 -1.67 -22.46 -8.47
C GLY A 96 -0.90 -23.00 -9.68
N ASP A 97 -1.60 -23.82 -10.48
CA ASP A 97 -1.01 -24.59 -11.61
C ASP A 97 -0.63 -23.73 -12.83
N SER A 98 -1.10 -22.48 -12.88
CA SER A 98 -0.84 -21.53 -13.96
C SER A 98 -0.48 -20.16 -13.41
N PRO A 99 0.73 -20.01 -12.83
CA PRO A 99 1.15 -18.76 -12.21
C PRO A 99 1.31 -17.66 -13.27
N ALA A 100 0.78 -16.48 -12.97
CA ALA A 100 0.87 -15.28 -13.80
C ALA A 100 1.54 -14.14 -13.03
N LEU A 101 2.25 -13.28 -13.76
CA LEU A 101 2.80 -12.04 -13.21
C LEU A 101 1.81 -10.90 -13.44
N LEU A 102 1.42 -10.24 -12.36
CA LEU A 102 0.45 -9.16 -12.32
C LEU A 102 1.12 -7.92 -11.72
N GLU A 103 1.56 -7.01 -12.58
CA GLU A 103 2.02 -5.69 -12.14
C GLU A 103 0.82 -4.88 -11.60
N GLN A 104 0.97 -4.33 -10.41
CA GLN A 104 -0.05 -3.55 -9.73
C GLN A 104 0.27 -2.05 -9.89
N PRO A 105 -0.75 -1.19 -10.07
CA PRO A 105 -0.57 0.26 -10.22
C PRO A 105 -0.31 0.95 -8.86
N ILE A 106 0.50 0.34 -8.01
CA ILE A 106 0.88 0.82 -6.69
C ILE A 106 2.40 0.83 -6.63
N SER A 107 2.97 1.97 -6.25
CA SER A 107 4.41 2.15 -6.12
C SER A 107 4.84 2.17 -4.66
N CYS A 108 6.08 1.74 -4.42
CA CYS A 108 6.80 1.83 -3.17
C CYS A 108 8.14 2.54 -3.44
N GLN A 109 8.45 3.57 -2.64
CA GLN A 109 9.71 4.31 -2.79
C GLN A 109 10.82 3.66 -1.95
N VAL A 110 11.91 3.29 -2.59
CA VAL A 110 13.15 2.93 -1.89
C VAL A 110 13.97 4.21 -1.72
N LEU A 111 14.27 4.56 -0.46
CA LEU A 111 14.99 5.78 -0.10
C LEU A 111 16.51 5.57 -0.10
N ALA A 112 17.25 6.62 -0.47
CA ALA A 112 18.69 6.67 -0.29
C ALA A 112 19.04 6.87 1.20
N GLU A 113 20.22 6.41 1.64
CA GLU A 113 20.64 6.62 3.03
C GLU A 113 20.61 8.11 3.42
N GLY A 114 19.95 8.42 4.55
CA GLY A 114 19.82 9.79 5.07
C GLY A 114 18.67 10.62 4.47
N GLU A 115 17.85 10.05 3.59
CA GLU A 115 16.60 10.63 3.12
C GLU A 115 15.43 10.10 3.97
N GLU A 116 14.51 10.96 4.40
CA GLU A 116 13.28 10.54 5.09
C GLU A 116 12.06 10.71 4.17
N LEU A 117 11.03 9.88 4.36
CA LEU A 117 9.75 10.11 3.70
C LEU A 117 9.20 11.46 4.12
N ILE A 118 8.95 12.32 3.13
CA ILE A 118 8.19 13.54 3.32
C ILE A 118 6.72 13.12 3.38
N GLU A 119 6.21 12.82 4.58
CA GLU A 119 4.76 12.87 4.80
C GLU A 119 4.35 14.30 4.47
N GLU A 120 3.45 14.49 3.50
CA GLU A 120 2.91 15.80 3.18
C GLU A 120 2.26 16.38 4.45
N VAL A 121 3.00 17.22 5.17
CA VAL A 121 2.47 18.02 6.27
C VAL A 121 1.47 18.97 5.62
N GLU A 122 0.17 18.73 5.77
CA GLU A 122 -0.90 19.63 5.29
C GLU A 122 -0.58 21.08 5.72
N PRO A 123 -0.11 21.96 4.82
CA PRO A 123 0.36 23.28 5.23
C PRO A 123 -0.78 24.31 5.36
N GLU A 124 -2.05 23.90 5.21
CA GLU A 124 -3.17 24.86 5.14
C GLU A 124 -3.71 25.33 6.49
N LEU A 125 -3.54 24.58 7.59
CA LEU A 125 -4.21 24.94 8.85
C LEU A 125 -3.44 25.93 9.74
N GLU A 126 -2.13 26.12 9.52
CA GLU A 126 -1.33 27.03 10.36
C GLU A 126 -1.38 28.50 9.87
N ILE A 127 -1.57 28.71 8.56
CA ILE A 127 -1.60 30.06 7.95
C ILE A 127 -2.87 30.82 8.37
N ILE A 128 -4.02 30.14 8.44
CA ILE A 128 -5.31 30.76 8.80
C ILE A 128 -5.29 31.26 10.25
N GLN A 129 -4.65 30.54 11.17
CA GLN A 129 -4.56 30.95 12.58
C GLN A 129 -3.71 32.21 12.74
N LEU A 130 -2.62 32.33 11.97
CA LEU A 130 -1.76 33.51 12.00
C LEU A 130 -2.43 34.74 11.38
N GLU A 131 -3.23 34.57 10.32
CA GLU A 131 -3.99 35.67 9.72
C GLU A 131 -5.13 36.16 10.65
N GLU A 132 -5.85 35.26 11.32
CA GLU A 132 -6.92 35.62 12.25
C GLU A 132 -6.40 36.39 13.48
N GLU A 133 -5.23 36.01 14.02
CA GLU A 133 -4.63 36.72 15.16
C GLU A 133 -4.16 38.14 14.81
N GLU A 134 -3.63 38.36 13.61
CA GLU A 134 -3.19 39.68 13.17
C GLU A 134 -4.38 40.65 13.00
N ASP A 135 -5.50 40.13 12.51
CA ASP A 135 -6.73 40.88 12.31
C ASP A 135 -7.40 41.30 13.62
N GLN A 136 -7.36 40.43 14.64
CA GLN A 136 -7.80 40.78 15.98
C GLN A 136 -6.91 41.85 16.63
N LYS A 137 -5.59 41.79 16.40
CA LYS A 137 -4.63 42.79 16.91
C LYS A 137 -4.81 44.15 16.25
N LYS A 138 -5.10 44.19 14.93
CA LYS A 138 -5.42 45.41 14.18
C LYS A 138 -6.73 46.06 14.66
N LYS A 139 -7.78 45.27 14.93
CA LYS A 139 -9.07 45.76 15.45
C LYS A 139 -8.95 46.34 16.87
N LYS A 140 -8.17 45.71 17.76
CA LYS A 140 -7.90 46.25 19.12
C LYS A 140 -7.13 47.58 19.09
N ARG A 141 -6.13 47.72 18.20
CA ARG A 141 -5.36 48.96 18.02
C ARG A 141 -6.20 50.14 17.54
N LYS A 142 -7.21 49.91 16.67
CA LYS A 142 -8.10 50.97 16.17
C LYS A 142 -9.11 51.45 17.22
N ARG A 143 -9.63 50.56 18.08
CA ARG A 143 -10.57 50.92 19.16
C ARG A 143 -9.95 51.83 20.23
N ASN A 144 -8.66 51.66 20.53
CA ASN A 144 -7.97 52.42 21.57
C ASN A 144 -7.53 53.84 21.13
N LYS A 145 -7.81 54.20 19.87
CA LYS A 145 -7.42 55.48 19.25
C LYS A 145 -8.64 56.38 19.01
N LYS A 146 -9.56 56.46 19.97
CA LYS A 146 -10.58 57.53 19.98
C LYS A 146 -9.99 58.79 20.61
N PRO A 147 -10.14 59.97 19.98
CA PRO A 147 -9.59 61.21 20.53
C PRO A 147 -10.32 61.57 21.82
N ARG A 148 -9.56 61.89 22.88
CA ARG A 148 -10.07 62.65 24.03
C ARG A 148 -10.42 64.04 23.52
N SER A 149 -11.67 64.19 23.06
CA SER A 149 -12.26 65.48 22.73
C SER A 149 -12.30 66.32 24.01
N SER A 150 -11.43 67.33 24.03
CA SER A 150 -11.42 68.41 25.00
C SER A 150 -12.71 69.22 24.87
N LEU A 151 -13.48 69.34 25.95
CA LEU A 151 -14.41 70.44 26.12
C LEU A 151 -14.16 71.07 27.49
N ARG A 152 -13.72 72.34 27.39
CA ARG A 152 -13.76 73.35 28.45
C ARG A 152 -15.21 73.70 28.76
#